data_AF-A0A261UJL0-F1
#
_entry.id   AF-A0A261UJL0-F1
#
_cell.length_a   1.000
_cell.length_b   1.000
_cell.length_c   1.000
_cell.angle_alpha   90.00
_cell.angle_beta   90.00
_cell.angle_gamma   90.00
#
_symmetry.space_group_name_H-M   'P 1'
#
loop_
_entity.id
_entity.type
_entity.pdbx_description
1 polymer ?
#
loop_
_entity_poly.entity_id
_entity_poly.type
_entity_poly.pdbx_seq_one_letter_code
_entity_poly.pdbx_strand_id
1 'polypeptide(L)'
;MSRITSGALPAESVELLQVLGFLQLQNGNPRDAMALLQACHHSGGCQGQTLVLLALAQLRADQPAMALATLDQAGPGALAHPSCRVVRAQALAAIGRRDEARQAMKAYAANRSRTAS
;
A
#
# COMPACT_ATOMS: atom_id res chain seq x y z
N MET A 1 -28.84 19.35 -18.75
CA MET A 1 -28.59 18.08 -18.04
C MET A 1 -27.21 17.56 -18.46
N SER A 2 -26.14 18.02 -17.78
CA SER A 2 -24.78 17.52 -18.03
C SER A 2 -24.68 16.09 -17.49
N ARG A 3 -24.36 15.15 -18.39
CA ARG A 3 -23.97 13.80 -18.02
C ARG A 3 -22.68 13.93 -17.21
N ILE A 4 -22.74 13.66 -15.91
CA ILE A 4 -21.54 13.35 -15.13
C ILE A 4 -21.06 12.03 -15.71
N THR A 5 -20.17 12.10 -16.70
CA THR A 5 -19.36 10.95 -17.07
C THR A 5 -18.62 10.55 -15.80
N SER A 6 -18.91 9.36 -15.29
CA SER A 6 -18.04 8.62 -14.38
C SER A 6 -16.73 8.35 -15.12
N GLY A 7 -15.95 9.42 -15.31
CA GLY A 7 -14.74 9.45 -16.12
C GLY A 7 -13.57 9.18 -15.21
N ALA A 8 -12.72 8.24 -15.62
CA ALA A 8 -11.44 8.02 -14.99
C ALA A 8 -10.75 9.36 -14.72
N LEU A 9 -10.11 9.49 -13.54
CA LEU A 9 -9.31 10.68 -13.25
C LEU A 9 -8.25 10.85 -14.35
N PRO A 10 -7.97 12.10 -14.79
CA PRO A 10 -6.85 12.36 -15.68
C PRO A 10 -5.56 11.74 -15.12
N ALA A 11 -4.67 11.25 -15.98
CA ALA A 11 -3.42 10.62 -15.55
C ALA A 11 -2.59 11.53 -14.64
N GLU A 12 -2.54 12.83 -14.95
CA GLU A 12 -1.87 13.84 -14.12
C GLU A 12 -2.49 13.96 -12.71
N SER A 13 -3.81 13.84 -12.59
CA SER A 13 -4.49 13.83 -11.29
C SER A 13 -4.17 12.57 -10.49
N VAL A 14 -4.06 11.42 -11.16
CA VAL A 14 -3.63 10.15 -10.54
C VAL A 14 -2.21 10.26 -9.99
N GLU A 15 -1.27 10.75 -10.81
CA GLU A 15 0.12 10.97 -10.39
C GLU A 15 0.21 11.96 -9.23
N LEU A 16 -0.51 13.07 -9.31
CA LEU A 16 -0.54 14.07 -8.25
C LEU A 16 -1.07 13.49 -6.93
N LEU A 17 -2.15 12.69 -6.95
CA LEU A 17 -2.68 12.04 -5.76
C LEU A 17 -1.68 11.05 -5.14
N GLN A 18 -0.92 10.32 -5.95
CA GLN A 18 0.11 9.41 -5.48
C GLN A 18 1.25 10.17 -4.80
N VAL A 19 1.73 11.26 -5.41
CA VAL A 19 2.80 12.10 -4.86
C VAL A 19 2.34 12.78 -3.57
N LEU A 20 1.16 13.38 -3.54
CA LEU A 20 0.61 14.00 -2.34
C LEU A 20 0.38 12.98 -1.23
N GLY A 21 -0.13 11.79 -1.56
CA GLY A 21 -0.28 10.69 -0.61
C GLY A 21 1.05 10.26 0.00
N PHE A 22 2.10 10.16 -0.83
CA PHE A 22 3.45 9.88 -0.35
C PHE A 22 3.98 11.00 0.56
N LEU A 23 3.82 12.27 0.19
CA LEU A 23 4.26 13.40 1.00
C LEU A 23 3.55 13.45 2.36
N GLN A 24 2.24 13.18 2.39
CA GLN A 24 1.48 13.11 3.63
C GLN A 24 1.97 11.98 4.55
N LEU A 25 2.43 10.84 4.00
CA LEU A 25 3.07 9.79 4.81
C LEU A 25 4.40 10.23 5.40
N GLN A 26 5.21 10.99 4.66
CA GLN A 26 6.48 11.53 5.14
C GLN A 26 6.25 12.58 6.23
N ASN A 27 5.18 13.36 6.11
CA ASN A 27 4.80 14.40 7.08
C ASN A 27 4.09 13.85 8.34
N GLY A 28 3.92 12.53 8.46
CA GLY A 28 3.27 11.92 9.61
C GLY A 28 1.74 12.05 9.63
N ASN A 29 1.13 12.29 8.46
CA ASN A 29 -0.33 12.42 8.27
C ASN A 29 -0.91 11.19 7.56
N PRO A 30 -0.92 10.00 8.19
CA PRO A 30 -1.28 8.76 7.51
C PRO A 30 -2.75 8.69 7.09
N ARG A 31 -3.66 9.37 7.81
CA ARG A 31 -5.09 9.42 7.46
C ARG A 31 -5.34 10.20 6.17
N ASP A 32 -4.69 11.35 6.02
CA ASP A 32 -4.78 12.15 4.79
C ASP A 32 -4.15 11.42 3.61
N ALA A 33 -2.99 10.81 3.84
CA ALA A 33 -2.35 9.97 2.84
C ALA A 33 -3.26 8.82 2.38
N MET A 34 -3.90 8.14 3.34
CA MET A 34 -4.84 7.07 3.07
C MET A 34 -6.02 7.59 2.23
N ALA A 35 -6.60 8.74 2.57
CA ALA A 35 -7.72 9.31 1.81
C ALA A 35 -7.35 9.64 0.35
N LEU A 36 -6.18 10.26 0.13
CA LEU A 36 -5.68 10.60 -1.21
C LEU A 36 -5.40 9.34 -2.05
N LEU A 37 -4.74 8.35 -1.46
CA LEU A 37 -4.40 7.11 -2.13
C LEU A 37 -5.64 6.22 -2.35
N GLN A 38 -6.64 6.29 -1.47
CA GLN A 38 -7.93 5.65 -1.68
C GLN A 38 -8.66 6.27 -2.87
N ALA A 39 -8.69 7.60 -2.98
CA ALA A 39 -9.30 8.27 -4.13
C ALA A 39 -8.61 7.84 -5.44
N CYS A 40 -7.28 7.79 -5.45
CA CYS A 40 -6.48 7.28 -6.57
C CYS A 40 -6.79 5.81 -6.88
N HIS A 41 -6.96 4.97 -5.86
CA HIS A 41 -7.27 3.55 -6.07
C HIS A 41 -8.67 3.36 -6.67
N HIS A 42 -9.67 4.08 -6.18
CA HIS A 42 -11.05 4.03 -6.70
C HIS A 42 -11.13 4.48 -8.17
N SER A 43 -10.23 5.36 -8.62
CA SER A 43 -10.14 5.77 -10.02
C SER A 43 -9.37 4.78 -10.91
N GLY A 44 -8.94 3.64 -10.38
CA GLY A 44 -8.11 2.66 -11.09
C GLY A 44 -6.63 3.06 -11.20
N GLY A 45 -6.20 4.11 -10.50
CA GLY A 45 -4.85 4.66 -10.57
C GLY A 45 -3.80 3.92 -9.73
N CYS A 46 -4.20 2.97 -8.88
CA CYS A 46 -3.25 2.21 -8.06
C CYS A 46 -3.01 0.81 -8.62
N GLN A 47 -1.73 0.46 -8.83
CA GLN A 47 -1.26 -0.84 -9.27
C GLN A 47 0.13 -1.15 -8.70
N GLY A 48 0.42 -2.43 -8.48
CA GLY A 48 1.75 -2.88 -8.05
C GLY A 48 2.25 -2.15 -6.80
N GLN A 49 3.30 -1.33 -6.95
CA GLN A 49 3.92 -0.59 -5.85
C GLN A 49 3.02 0.49 -5.22
N THR A 50 2.11 1.11 -5.98
CA THR A 50 1.21 2.13 -5.41
C THR A 50 0.12 1.52 -4.53
N LEU A 51 -0.22 0.24 -4.73
CA LEU A 51 -1.03 -0.53 -3.76
C LEU A 51 -0.26 -0.81 -2.47
N VAL A 52 1.06 -1.05 -2.55
CA VAL A 52 1.91 -1.20 -1.35
C VAL A 52 1.97 0.13 -0.57
N LEU A 53 2.04 1.26 -1.27
CA LEU A 53 1.99 2.60 -0.65
C LEU A 53 0.65 2.85 0.04
N LEU A 54 -0.48 2.51 -0.59
CA LEU A 54 -1.81 2.60 0.02
C LEU A 54 -1.91 1.70 1.26
N ALA A 55 -1.43 0.46 1.19
CA ALA A 55 -1.42 -0.46 2.32
C ALA A 55 -0.57 0.09 3.50
N LEU A 56 0.56 0.72 3.22
CA LEU A 56 1.36 1.39 4.24
C LEU A 56 0.60 2.55 4.89
N ALA A 57 -0.12 3.35 4.11
CA ALA A 57 -0.96 4.42 4.64
C ALA A 57 -2.06 3.90 5.55
N GLN A 58 -2.77 2.85 5.11
CA GLN A 58 -3.80 2.18 5.92
C GLN A 58 -3.23 1.63 7.22
N LEU A 59 -2.08 0.95 7.17
CA LEU A 59 -1.41 0.42 8.36
C LEU A 59 -1.06 1.54 9.35
N ARG A 60 -0.46 2.64 8.89
CA ARG A 60 -0.12 3.78 9.74
C ARG A 60 -1.34 4.57 10.23
N ALA A 61 -2.47 4.46 9.53
CA ALA A 61 -3.75 5.03 9.93
C ALA A 61 -4.56 4.10 10.86
N ASP A 62 -3.92 3.05 11.40
CA ASP A 62 -4.53 2.06 12.31
C ASP A 62 -5.63 1.20 11.65
N GLN A 63 -5.49 0.93 10.35
CA GLN A 63 -6.38 0.08 9.56
C GLN A 63 -5.65 -1.17 9.01
N PRO A 64 -5.08 -2.04 9.87
CA PRO A 64 -4.23 -3.14 9.45
C PRO A 64 -4.97 -4.23 8.65
N ALA A 65 -6.26 -4.46 8.92
CA ALA A 65 -7.05 -5.41 8.13
C ALA A 65 -7.24 -4.94 6.68
N MET A 66 -7.49 -3.64 6.48
CA MET A 66 -7.57 -3.05 5.15
C MET A 66 -6.23 -3.11 4.42
N ALA A 67 -5.13 -2.90 5.13
CA ALA A 67 -3.79 -3.00 4.56
C ALA A 67 -3.55 -4.39 3.93
N LEU A 68 -3.94 -5.47 4.62
CA LEU A 68 -3.81 -6.82 4.08
C LEU A 68 -4.66 -7.03 2.82
N ALA A 69 -5.94 -6.62 2.86
CA ALA A 69 -6.82 -6.72 1.71
C ALA A 69 -6.30 -5.96 0.49
N THR A 70 -5.66 -4.81 0.70
CA THR A 70 -5.02 -4.03 -0.37
C THR A 70 -3.77 -4.74 -0.91
N LEU A 71 -2.95 -5.34 -0.04
CA LEU A 71 -1.76 -6.08 -0.47
C LEU A 71 -2.10 -7.33 -1.27
N ASP A 72 -3.22 -8.00 -0.97
CA ASP A 72 -3.66 -9.18 -1.73
C ASP A 72 -4.07 -8.84 -3.17
N GLN A 73 -4.33 -7.56 -3.47
CA GLN A 73 -4.57 -7.05 -4.83
C GLN A 73 -3.28 -6.65 -5.56
N ALA A 74 -2.19 -6.45 -4.83
CA ALA A 74 -0.90 -6.11 -5.41
C ALA A 74 -0.36 -7.38 -6.09
N GLY A 75 -0.36 -7.41 -7.42
CA GLY A 75 0.03 -8.61 -8.18
C GLY A 75 1.43 -9.17 -7.84
N PRO A 76 1.81 -10.33 -8.41
CA PRO A 76 2.99 -11.10 -7.99
C PRO A 76 4.31 -10.32 -7.90
N GLY A 77 4.53 -9.39 -8.84
CA GLY A 77 5.73 -8.54 -8.84
C GLY A 77 5.83 -7.63 -7.61
N ALA A 78 4.72 -7.09 -7.13
CA ALA A 78 4.69 -6.27 -5.92
C ALA A 78 4.85 -7.11 -4.64
N LEU A 79 4.25 -8.30 -4.59
CA LEU A 79 4.41 -9.26 -3.49
C LEU A 79 5.87 -9.73 -3.31
N ALA A 80 6.63 -9.77 -4.41
CA ALA A 80 8.05 -10.08 -4.37
C ALA A 80 8.89 -8.95 -3.72
N HIS A 81 8.40 -7.72 -3.74
CA HIS A 81 9.16 -6.56 -3.28
C HIS A 81 9.38 -6.57 -1.75
N PRO A 82 10.59 -6.22 -1.26
CA PRO A 82 10.89 -6.23 0.18
C PRO A 82 9.93 -5.36 1.02
N SER A 83 9.52 -4.19 0.51
CA SER A 83 8.59 -3.31 1.23
C SER A 83 7.21 -3.96 1.45
N CYS A 84 6.70 -4.70 0.47
CA CYS A 84 5.43 -5.42 0.60
C CYS A 84 5.48 -6.43 1.75
N ARG A 85 6.58 -7.18 1.87
CA ARG A 85 6.77 -8.17 2.95
C ARG A 85 6.81 -7.53 4.33
N VAL A 86 7.45 -6.36 4.44
CA VAL A 86 7.49 -5.59 5.70
C VAL A 86 6.11 -5.13 6.11
N VAL A 87 5.37 -4.49 5.21
CA VAL A 87 4.01 -4.00 5.47
C VAL A 87 3.08 -5.17 5.82
N ARG A 88 3.15 -6.28 5.08
CA ARG A 88 2.34 -7.49 5.35
C ARG A 88 2.58 -8.03 6.75
N ALA A 89 3.84 -8.16 7.17
CA ALA A 89 4.14 -8.70 8.49
C ALA A 89 3.67 -7.76 9.61
N GLN A 90 3.85 -6.45 9.45
CA GLN A 90 3.38 -5.48 10.43
C GLN A 90 1.85 -5.50 10.56
N ALA A 91 1.14 -5.57 9.44
CA ALA A 91 -0.32 -5.68 9.44
C ALA A 91 -0.80 -6.99 10.09
N LEU A 92 -0.17 -8.13 9.77
CA LEU A 92 -0.46 -9.43 10.40
C LEU A 92 -0.22 -9.40 11.91
N ALA A 93 0.88 -8.77 12.35
CA ALA A 93 1.19 -8.63 13.77
C ALA A 93 0.16 -7.77 14.51
N ALA A 94 -0.26 -6.66 13.90
CA ALA A 94 -1.25 -5.74 14.47
C ALA A 94 -2.63 -6.41 14.69
N ILE A 95 -3.00 -7.37 13.84
CA ILE A 95 -4.25 -8.15 13.99
C ILE A 95 -4.06 -9.48 14.74
N GLY A 96 -2.91 -9.71 15.38
CA GLY A 96 -2.66 -10.88 16.21
C GLY A 96 -2.27 -12.16 15.47
N ARG A 97 -2.09 -12.14 14.14
CA ARG A 97 -1.65 -13.31 13.33
C ARG A 97 -0.13 -13.49 13.39
N ARG A 98 0.38 -13.76 14.59
CA ARG A 98 1.82 -13.74 14.93
C ARG A 98 2.67 -14.72 14.12
N ASP A 99 2.18 -15.92 13.83
CA ASP A 99 2.98 -16.92 13.12
C ASP A 99 3.17 -16.56 11.65
N GLU A 100 2.12 -16.05 11.01
CA GLU A 100 2.20 -15.54 9.64
C GLU A 100 3.06 -14.28 9.55
N ALA A 101 2.96 -13.38 10.53
CA ALA A 101 3.84 -12.22 10.62
C ALA A 101 5.32 -12.66 10.69
N ARG A 102 5.62 -13.68 11.50
CA ARG A 102 6.97 -14.26 11.62
C ARG A 102 7.45 -14.86 10.30
N GLN A 103 6.57 -15.55 9.57
CA GLN A 103 6.87 -16.12 8.26
C GLN A 103 7.18 -15.03 7.23
N ALA A 104 6.38 -13.96 7.17
CA ALA A 104 6.61 -12.83 6.28
C ALA A 104 7.96 -12.12 6.58
N MET A 105 8.34 -11.99 7.86
CA MET A 105 9.64 -11.44 8.26
C MET A 105 10.83 -12.35 7.89
N LYS A 106 10.69 -13.67 8.05
CA LYS A 106 11.72 -14.61 7.57
C LYS A 106 11.93 -14.47 6.06
N ALA A 107 10.85 -14.33 5.29
CA ALA A 107 10.93 -14.13 3.84
C ALA A 107 11.60 -12.79 3.48
N TYR A 108 11.39 -11.72 4.25
CA TYR A 108 12.10 -10.45 4.08
C TYR A 108 13.62 -10.62 4.36
N ALA A 109 13.98 -11.21 5.50
CA ALA A 109 15.38 -11.41 5.91
C ALA A 109 16.17 -12.24 4.88
N ALA A 110 15.58 -13.34 4.39
CA ALA A 110 16.21 -14.19 3.37
C ALA A 110 16.44 -13.45 2.04
N ASN A 111 15.62 -12.45 1.70
CA ASN A 111 15.86 -11.63 0.52
C ASN A 111 17.05 -10.68 0.71
N ARG A 112 17.12 -10.03 1.88
CA ARG A 112 18.20 -9.11 2.24
C ARG A 112 19.58 -9.79 2.23
N SER A 113 19.68 -11.02 2.75
CA SER A 113 20.93 -11.78 2.74
C SER A 113 21.42 -12.10 1.32
N ARG A 114 20.50 -12.39 0.40
CA ARG A 114 20.82 -12.72 -1.00
C ARG A 114 21.21 -11.51 -1.84
N THR A 115 20.74 -10.32 -1.51
CA THR A 115 21.19 -9.07 -2.17
C THR A 115 22.52 -8.54 -1.63
N ALA A 116 23.00 -9.08 -0.51
CA ALA A 116 24.25 -8.66 0.14
C ALA A 116 25.43 -9.63 -0.14
N SER A 117 25.20 -10.68 -0.94
CA SER A 117 26.21 -11.62 -1.45
C SER A 117 26.41 -11.38 -2.93
#